data_AF-A0A1H6ZM13-F1
#
_entry.id   AF-A0A1H6ZM13-F1
#
_cell.length_a   1.000
_cell.length_b   1.000
_cell.length_c   1.000
_cell.angle_alpha   90.00
_cell.angle_beta   90.00
_cell.angle_gamma   90.00
#
_symmetry.space_group_name_H-M   'P 1'
#
loop_
_entity.id
_entity.type
_entity.pdbx_description
1 polymer ?
#
loop_
_entity_poly.entity_id
_entity_poly.type
_entity_poly.pdbx_seq_one_letter_code
_entity_poly.pdbx_strand_id
1 'polypeptide(L)'
;MVRFLINTLIFLGSAALGIWITSMVIDGFTVDFLALLTAAVIFTVAQWILSPLIFKMATKYANAFLGGVGLVSTFVALLITSLVVDGLQIDGVGTWIAGTVLVWLITALATWILPMFLLKEAADKKKG
;
A
#
# COMPACT_ATOMS: atom_id res chain seq x y z
N MET A 1 12.85 -11.36 13.39
CA MET A 1 13.34 -10.56 12.24
C MET A 1 12.81 -11.11 10.91
N VAL A 2 12.94 -12.41 10.61
CA VAL A 2 12.43 -13.01 9.36
C VAL A 2 10.94 -12.70 9.10
N ARG A 3 10.09 -12.81 10.12
CA ARG A 3 8.65 -12.47 10.00
C ARG A 3 8.39 -11.00 9.66
N PHE A 4 9.24 -10.08 10.13
CA PHE A 4 9.15 -8.65 9.79
C PHE A 4 9.52 -8.41 8.32
N LEU A 5 10.61 -9.03 7.82
CA LEU A 5 10.98 -8.94 6.41
C LEU A 5 9.88 -9.51 5.50
N ILE A 6 9.32 -10.67 5.83
CA ILE A 6 8.24 -11.29 5.05
C ILE A 6 7.02 -10.35 5.00
N ASN A 7 6.58 -9.83 6.14
CA ASN A 7 5.44 -8.91 6.19
C ASN A 7 5.72 -7.61 5.41
N THR A 8 6.96 -7.13 5.42
CA THR A 8 7.39 -5.96 4.64
C THR A 8 7.30 -6.23 3.15
N LEU A 9 7.83 -7.36 2.69
CA LEU A 9 7.78 -7.74 1.28
C LEU A 9 6.34 -7.94 0.80
N ILE A 10 5.50 -8.54 1.64
CA ILE A 10 4.06 -8.68 1.36
C ILE A 10 3.43 -7.29 1.24
N PHE A 11 3.67 -6.39 2.20
CA PHE A 11 3.09 -5.05 2.16
C PHE A 11 3.58 -4.24 0.95
N LEU A 12 4.89 -4.29 0.65
CA LEU A 12 5.48 -3.64 -0.51
C LEU A 12 4.86 -4.15 -1.81
N GLY A 13 4.73 -5.47 -1.96
CA GLY A 13 4.07 -6.10 -3.10
C GLY A 13 2.58 -5.72 -3.20
N SER A 14 1.87 -5.71 -2.08
CA SER A 14 0.48 -5.25 -2.00
C SER A 14 0.32 -3.79 -2.42
N ALA A 15 1.22 -2.91 -2.00
CA ALA A 15 1.20 -1.49 -2.33
C ALA A 15 1.46 -1.29 -3.83
N ALA A 16 2.46 -1.98 -4.38
CA ALA A 16 2.71 -1.98 -5.82
C ALA A 16 1.48 -2.50 -6.60
N LEU A 17 0.87 -3.60 -6.17
CA LEU A 17 -0.36 -4.12 -6.79
C LEU A 17 -1.51 -3.10 -6.70
N GLY A 18 -1.69 -2.44 -5.55
CA GLY A 18 -2.71 -1.43 -5.37
C GLY A 18 -2.57 -0.25 -6.35
N ILE A 19 -1.36 0.27 -6.50
CA ILE A 19 -1.05 1.37 -7.41
C ILE A 19 -1.21 0.94 -8.87
N TRP A 20 -0.68 -0.22 -9.23
CA TRP A 20 -0.76 -0.73 -10.59
C TRP A 20 -2.21 -1.00 -11.01
N ILE A 21 -3.00 -1.69 -10.19
CA ILE A 21 -4.41 -1.95 -10.49
C ILE A 21 -5.18 -0.62 -10.57
N THR A 22 -4.88 0.35 -9.71
CA THR A 22 -5.53 1.67 -9.74
C THR A 22 -5.26 2.40 -11.06
N SER A 23 -4.04 2.33 -11.60
CA SER A 23 -3.71 2.92 -12.90
C SER A 23 -4.46 2.32 -14.09
N MET A 24 -4.97 1.09 -13.93
CA MET A 24 -5.78 0.44 -14.96
C MET A 24 -7.27 0.78 -14.84
N VAL A 25 -7.70 1.28 -13.68
CA VAL A 25 -9.11 1.52 -13.35
C VAL A 25 -9.49 3.00 -13.49
N ILE A 26 -8.56 3.91 -13.19
CA ILE A 26 -8.83 5.35 -13.18
C ILE A 26 -8.19 6.05 -14.36
N ASP A 27 -9.01 6.64 -15.23
CA ASP A 27 -8.54 7.55 -16.27
C ASP A 27 -7.88 8.79 -15.64
N GLY A 28 -6.69 9.15 -16.12
CA GLY A 28 -5.89 10.25 -15.56
C GLY A 28 -4.99 9.84 -14.38
N PHE A 29 -4.92 8.54 -14.03
CA PHE A 29 -3.90 7.99 -13.13
C PHE A 29 -2.92 7.14 -13.94
N THR A 30 -1.75 7.69 -14.28
CA THR A 30 -0.72 6.96 -15.03
C THR A 30 0.51 6.73 -14.17
N VAL A 31 1.08 5.53 -14.27
CA VAL A 31 2.25 5.14 -13.48
C VAL A 31 3.21 4.30 -14.33
N ASP A 32 4.49 4.67 -14.32
CA ASP A 32 5.56 3.84 -14.88
C ASP A 32 6.16 2.89 -13.83
N PHE A 33 7.07 2.03 -14.25
CA PHE A 33 7.67 1.05 -13.35
C PHE A 33 8.50 1.68 -12.21
N LEU A 34 9.22 2.77 -12.47
CA LEU A 34 10.07 3.43 -11.47
C LEU A 34 9.23 4.16 -10.43
N ALA A 35 8.20 4.87 -10.86
CA ALA A 35 7.26 5.56 -10.01
C ALA A 35 6.44 4.55 -9.19
N LEU A 36 6.05 3.42 -9.76
CA LEU A 36 5.40 2.33 -9.04
C LEU A 36 6.24 1.84 -7.85
N LEU A 37 7.52 1.53 -8.11
CA LEU A 37 8.43 1.06 -7.08
C LEU A 37 8.69 2.15 -6.02
N THR A 38 8.89 3.38 -6.47
CA THR A 38 9.15 4.53 -5.59
C THR A 38 7.96 4.80 -4.65
N ALA A 39 6.74 4.81 -5.20
CA ALA A 39 5.52 4.97 -4.40
C ALA A 39 5.32 3.82 -3.41
N ALA A 40 5.54 2.57 -3.83
CA ALA A 40 5.42 1.42 -2.94
C ALA A 40 6.43 1.51 -1.78
N VAL A 41 7.67 1.94 -2.05
CA VAL A 41 8.69 2.14 -1.01
C VAL A 41 8.32 3.28 -0.07
N ILE A 42 7.92 4.45 -0.59
CA ILE A 42 7.51 5.59 0.24
C ILE A 42 6.32 5.20 1.12
N PHE A 43 5.34 4.50 0.56
CA PHE A 43 4.19 4.03 1.30
C PHE A 43 4.60 3.04 2.40
N THR A 44 5.51 2.11 2.11
CA THR A 44 6.05 1.18 3.11
C THR A 44 6.77 1.91 4.24
N VAL A 45 7.57 2.93 3.92
CA VAL A 45 8.27 3.76 4.92
C VAL A 45 7.29 4.56 5.77
N ALA A 46 6.31 5.21 5.15
CA ALA A 46 5.24 5.92 5.86
C ALA A 46 4.50 4.97 6.80
N GLN A 47 4.16 3.77 6.32
CA GLN A 47 3.50 2.74 7.10
C GLN A 47 4.36 2.29 8.29
N TRP A 48 5.67 2.13 8.13
CA TRP A 48 6.57 1.78 9.23
C TRP A 48 6.65 2.85 10.31
N ILE A 49 6.73 4.13 9.91
CA ILE A 49 6.75 5.26 10.85
C ILE A 49 5.43 5.34 11.62
N LEU A 50 4.31 5.06 10.93
CA LEU A 50 2.97 5.18 11.50
C LEU A 50 2.54 3.92 12.26
N SER A 51 3.10 2.75 11.98
CA SER A 51 2.75 1.47 12.61
C SER A 51 2.72 1.51 14.15
N PRO A 52 3.72 2.12 14.86
CA PRO A 52 3.68 2.22 16.32
C PRO A 52 2.51 3.08 16.82
N LEU A 53 2.19 4.16 16.11
CA LEU A 53 1.07 5.04 16.44
C LEU A 53 -0.26 4.31 16.20
N ILE A 54 -0.39 3.70 15.02
CA ILE A 54 -1.53 2.88 14.61
C ILE A 54 -1.79 1.80 15.67
N PHE A 55 -0.76 1.06 16.09
CA PHE A 55 -0.90 0.00 17.10
C PHE A 55 -1.38 0.54 18.46
N LYS A 56 -0.81 1.66 18.92
CA LYS A 56 -1.23 2.31 20.19
C LYS A 56 -2.66 2.84 20.13
N MET A 57 -3.13 3.28 18.96
CA MET A 57 -4.45 3.87 18.80
C MET A 57 -5.52 2.83 18.46
N ALA A 58 -5.16 1.75 17.77
CA ALA A 58 -6.05 0.61 17.48
C ALA A 58 -6.61 -0.01 18.76
N THR A 59 -5.80 -0.09 19.81
CA THR A 59 -6.23 -0.63 21.12
C THR A 59 -7.13 0.32 21.91
N LYS A 60 -7.19 1.61 21.53
CA LYS A 60 -7.84 2.67 22.32
C LYS A 60 -9.03 3.35 21.63
N TYR A 61 -9.05 3.45 20.30
CA TYR A 61 -9.96 4.32 19.53
C TYR A 61 -10.60 3.71 18.25
N ALA A 62 -10.63 2.37 18.12
CA ALA A 62 -11.41 1.63 17.11
C ALA A 62 -10.96 1.72 15.63
N ASN A 63 -11.58 0.86 14.80
CA ASN A 63 -11.26 0.55 13.40
C ASN A 63 -11.19 1.77 12.44
N ALA A 64 -11.91 2.85 12.72
CA ALA A 64 -11.93 4.03 11.84
C ALA A 64 -10.55 4.73 11.80
N PHE A 65 -9.82 4.72 12.92
CA PHE A 65 -8.48 5.30 12.99
C PHE A 65 -7.47 4.52 12.15
N LEU A 66 -7.61 3.19 12.11
CA LEU A 66 -6.78 2.31 11.26
C LEU A 66 -6.95 2.66 9.78
N GLY A 67 -8.18 2.93 9.34
CA GLY A 67 -8.47 3.31 7.96
C GLY A 67 -7.97 4.72 7.61
N GLY A 68 -8.24 5.70 8.47
CA GLY A 68 -7.85 7.09 8.24
C GLY A 68 -6.34 7.30 8.11
N VAL A 69 -5.54 6.68 8.98
CA VAL A 69 -4.08 6.78 8.90
C VAL A 69 -3.55 6.11 7.63
N GLY A 70 -4.12 4.96 7.24
CA GLY A 70 -3.76 4.30 5.99
C GLY A 70 -4.05 5.16 4.75
N LEU A 71 -5.21 5.81 4.71
CA LEU A 71 -5.58 6.73 3.63
C LEU A 71 -4.63 7.92 3.54
N VAL A 72 -4.33 8.57 4.66
CA VAL A 72 -3.38 9.70 4.69
C VAL A 72 -1.99 9.27 4.23
N SER A 73 -1.52 8.10 4.68
CA SER A 73 -0.24 7.54 4.25
C SER A 73 -0.20 7.28 2.75
N THR A 74 -1.30 6.77 2.19
CA THR A 74 -1.43 6.50 0.76
C THR A 74 -1.37 7.79 -0.03
N PHE A 75 -2.14 8.80 0.38
CA PHE A 75 -2.14 10.11 -0.26
C PHE A 75 -0.75 10.74 -0.24
N VAL A 76 -0.08 10.75 0.92
CA VAL A 76 1.27 11.29 1.07
C VAL A 76 2.27 10.52 0.20
N ALA A 77 2.16 9.20 0.10
CA ALA A 77 3.05 8.41 -0.75
C ALA A 77 2.88 8.74 -2.24
N LEU A 78 1.64 8.85 -2.71
CA LEU A 78 1.34 9.26 -4.09
C LEU A 78 1.83 10.68 -4.35
N LEU A 79 1.55 11.61 -3.43
CA LEU A 79 1.96 13.01 -3.55
C LEU A 79 3.48 13.16 -3.61
N ILE A 80 4.22 12.52 -2.70
CA ILE A 80 5.69 12.60 -2.73
C ILE A 80 6.21 11.97 -4.03
N THR A 81 5.65 10.84 -4.46
CA THR A 81 6.10 10.18 -5.70
C THR A 81 5.89 11.07 -6.92
N SER A 82 4.72 11.69 -7.07
CA SER A 82 4.43 12.57 -8.21
C SER A 82 5.30 13.83 -8.23
N LEU A 83 5.87 14.22 -7.09
CA LEU A 83 6.79 15.35 -6.98
C LEU A 83 8.26 14.96 -7.22
N VAL A 84 8.62 13.70 -6.97
CA VAL A 84 10.00 13.20 -7.05
C VAL A 84 10.29 12.54 -8.39
N VAL A 85 9.27 11.97 -9.05
CA VAL A 85 9.40 11.20 -10.29
C VAL A 85 8.33 11.62 -11.29
N ASP A 86 8.72 11.94 -12.52
CA ASP A 86 7.80 12.32 -13.61
C ASP A 86 6.87 11.19 -14.07
N GLY A 87 7.19 9.96 -13.66
CA GLY A 87 6.52 8.72 -14.02
C GLY A 87 5.20 8.44 -13.30
N LEU A 88 4.74 9.30 -12.37
CA LEU A 88 3.41 9.24 -11.77
C LEU A 88 2.64 10.54 -12.08
N GLN A 89 1.60 10.44 -12.90
CA GLN A 89 0.72 11.57 -13.22
C GLN A 89 -0.69 11.28 -12.72
N ILE A 90 -1.25 12.25 -12.01
CA ILE A 90 -2.60 12.17 -11.42
C ILE A 90 -3.32 13.48 -11.73
N ASP A 91 -4.21 13.44 -12.72
CA ASP A 91 -4.89 14.60 -13.25
C ASP A 91 -6.26 14.82 -12.61
N GLY A 92 -6.39 15.91 -11.86
CA GLY A 92 -7.66 16.36 -11.27
C GLY A 92 -7.94 15.84 -9.86
N VAL A 93 -8.67 16.65 -9.09
CA VAL A 93 -8.95 16.37 -7.66
C VAL A 93 -9.74 15.08 -7.46
N GLY A 94 -10.67 14.75 -8.36
CA GLY A 94 -11.44 13.51 -8.31
C GLY A 94 -10.54 12.27 -8.42
N THR A 95 -9.59 12.30 -9.34
CA THR A 95 -8.58 11.25 -9.57
C THR A 95 -7.67 11.08 -8.35
N TRP A 96 -7.28 12.18 -7.71
CA TRP A 96 -6.52 12.13 -6.45
C TRP A 96 -7.27 11.43 -5.33
N ILE A 97 -8.54 11.77 -5.14
CA ILE A 97 -9.38 11.17 -4.09
C ILE A 97 -9.63 9.70 -4.40
N ALA A 98 -10.12 9.39 -5.60
CA ALA A 98 -10.44 8.03 -6.02
C ALA A 98 -9.19 7.15 -6.04
N GLY A 99 -8.07 7.67 -6.55
CA GLY A 99 -6.79 6.98 -6.59
C GLY A 99 -6.28 6.64 -5.20
N THR A 100 -6.30 7.62 -4.28
CA THR A 100 -5.93 7.37 -2.88
C THR A 100 -6.77 6.27 -2.25
N VAL A 101 -8.09 6.32 -2.42
CA VAL A 101 -9.02 5.36 -1.83
C VAL A 101 -8.82 3.96 -2.43
N LEU A 102 -8.71 3.86 -3.75
CA LEU A 102 -8.54 2.57 -4.43
C LEU A 102 -7.19 1.93 -4.11
N VAL A 103 -6.09 2.70 -4.17
CA VAL A 103 -4.77 2.19 -3.79
C VAL A 103 -4.79 1.68 -2.36
N TRP A 104 -5.35 2.45 -1.42
CA TRP A 104 -5.46 2.05 -0.02
C TRP A 104 -6.28 0.77 0.16
N LEU A 105 -7.47 0.69 -0.46
CA LEU A 105 -8.36 -0.47 -0.37
C LEU A 105 -7.70 -1.73 -0.93
N ILE A 106 -7.15 -1.65 -2.15
CA ILE A 106 -6.53 -2.78 -2.82
C ILE A 106 -5.30 -3.24 -2.04
N THR A 107 -4.47 -2.30 -1.55
CA THR A 107 -3.31 -2.62 -0.73
C THR A 107 -3.72 -3.33 0.57
N ALA A 108 -4.76 -2.84 1.24
CA ALA A 108 -5.27 -3.45 2.47
C ALA A 108 -5.79 -4.87 2.23
N LEU A 109 -6.57 -5.07 1.16
CA LEU A 109 -7.08 -6.37 0.76
C LEU A 109 -5.96 -7.32 0.38
N ALA A 110 -5.02 -6.91 -0.47
CA ALA A 110 -3.86 -7.71 -0.87
C ALA A 110 -3.00 -8.09 0.34
N THR A 111 -2.78 -7.16 1.27
CA THR A 111 -1.98 -7.42 2.49
C THR A 111 -2.66 -8.44 3.41
N TRP A 112 -3.99 -8.46 3.44
CA TRP A 112 -4.71 -9.46 4.21
C TRP A 112 -4.75 -10.82 3.52
N ILE A 113 -4.91 -10.82 2.19
CA ILE A 113 -5.13 -12.02 1.38
C ILE A 113 -3.83 -12.77 1.06
N LEU A 114 -2.78 -12.06 0.62
CA LEU A 114 -1.52 -12.66 0.18
C LEU A 114 -0.86 -13.58 1.22
N PRO A 115 -0.76 -13.24 2.52
CA PRO A 115 -0.18 -14.13 3.52
C PRO A 115 -0.93 -15.46 3.63
N MET A 116 -2.26 -15.45 3.47
CA MET A 116 -3.07 -16.66 3.61
C MET A 116 -2.76 -17.69 2.53
N PHE A 117 -2.44 -17.24 1.32
CA PHE A 117 -2.06 -18.11 0.21
C PHE A 117 -0.57 -18.46 0.24
N LEU A 118 0.31 -17.46 0.31
CA LEU A 118 1.76 -17.65 0.23
C LEU A 118 2.33 -18.42 1.41
N LEU A 119 1.84 -18.18 2.63
CA LEU A 119 2.34 -18.88 3.83
C LEU A 119 1.79 -20.31 3.90
N LYS A 120 0.58 -20.55 3.39
CA LYS A 120 -0.02 -21.89 3.32
C LYS A 120 0.75 -22.77 2.35
N GLU A 121 1.02 -22.29 1.13
CA GLU A 121 1.83 -23.00 0.15
C GLU A 121 3.24 -23.32 0.66
N ALA A 122 3.89 -22.37 1.33
CA ALA A 122 5.21 -22.58 1.92
C ALA A 122 5.22 -23.65 3.02
N ALA A 123 4.13 -23.75 3.81
CA ALA A 123 3.98 -24.77 4.83
C ALA A 123 3.71 -26.16 4.25
N ASP A 124 2.90 -26.24 3.19
CA ASP A 124 2.60 -27.50 2.49
C ASP A 124 3.83 -28.05 1.76
N LYS A 125 4.62 -27.19 1.12
CA LYS A 125 5.87 -27.57 0.43
C LYS A 125 6.97 -28.09 1.36
N LYS A 126 6.89 -27.81 2.67
CA LYS A 126 7.85 -28.31 3.68
C LYS A 126 7.45 -29.69 4.24
N LYS A 127 6.23 -30.16 3.96
CA LYS A 127 5.69 -31.45 4.45
C LYS A 127 5.73 -32.57 3.40
N GLY A 128 5.96 -32.25 2.13
CA GLY A 128 6.24 -33.22 1.06
C GLY A 128 7.73 -33.36 0.83
#